data_AF-A0A969BND2-F1
#
_entry.id   AF-A0A969BND2-F1
#
_cell.length_a   1.000
_cell.length_b   1.000
_cell.length_c   1.000
_cell.angle_alpha   90.00
_cell.angle_beta   90.00
_cell.angle_gamma   90.00
#
_symmetry.space_group_name_H-M   'P 1'
#
loop_
_entity.id
_entity.type
_entity.pdbx_description
1 polymer ?
#
loop_
_entity_poly.entity_id
_entity_poly.type
_entity_poly.pdbx_seq_one_letter_code
_entity_poly.pdbx_strand_id
1 'polypeptide(L)'
;MTISQVDTNVFNDRKIFNGTPGDDSIIGSRGDDILAGNAGNDTLRGGRGNDNLNGGDGNDSLRGGSGDDFLTGGAGIDTLTGGRDRDTFFFSDSPFPGGIPAPGANGIAVLNQPDILTDFRIGEDKLLFDAGQLGLESDDLRFQQG
;
A
#
# COMPACT_ATOMS: atom_id res chain seq x y z
N MET A 1 43.06 -23.96 -12.54
CA MET A 1 41.84 -23.86 -13.36
C MET A 1 40.73 -23.44 -12.41
N THR A 2 40.10 -22.30 -12.69
CA THR A 2 39.34 -21.48 -11.74
C THR A 2 38.09 -22.18 -11.20
N ILE A 3 37.83 -22.00 -9.90
CA ILE A 3 36.51 -22.26 -9.32
C ILE A 3 35.55 -21.28 -10.02
N SER A 4 34.65 -21.83 -10.85
CA SER A 4 33.51 -21.07 -11.39
C SER A 4 32.78 -20.51 -10.19
N GLN A 5 32.74 -19.18 -10.09
CA GLN A 5 31.95 -18.49 -9.09
C GLN A 5 30.57 -19.13 -9.09
N VAL A 6 30.14 -19.58 -7.92
CA VAL A 6 28.73 -19.83 -7.69
C VAL A 6 28.09 -18.47 -7.93
N ASP A 7 27.36 -18.30 -9.02
CA ASP A 7 26.56 -17.10 -9.26
C ASP A 7 25.44 -17.09 -8.23
N THR A 8 25.78 -16.71 -6.99
CA THR A 8 24.86 -16.53 -5.88
C THR A 8 23.96 -15.30 -6.08
N ASN A 9 24.01 -14.64 -7.23
CA ASN A 9 23.19 -13.48 -7.58
C ASN A 9 21.88 -13.83 -8.32
N VAL A 10 21.49 -15.11 -8.36
CA VAL A 10 20.19 -15.56 -8.94
C VAL A 10 19.08 -15.65 -7.86
N PHE A 11 19.38 -15.30 -6.60
CA PHE A 11 18.43 -15.43 -5.49
C PHE A 11 17.97 -14.04 -5.02
N ASN A 12 16.74 -13.70 -5.45
CA ASN A 12 15.94 -12.51 -5.18
C ASN A 12 16.04 -11.44 -6.29
N ASP A 13 15.18 -11.57 -7.31
CA ASP A 13 14.90 -10.58 -8.37
C ASP A 13 14.26 -9.28 -7.83
N ARG A 14 14.41 -9.01 -6.53
CA ARG A 14 13.97 -7.79 -5.84
C ARG A 14 14.71 -6.58 -6.40
N LYS A 15 13.96 -5.64 -6.94
CA LYS A 15 14.43 -4.34 -7.40
C LYS A 15 13.80 -3.21 -6.58
N ILE A 16 14.44 -2.06 -6.68
CA ILE A 16 13.96 -0.82 -6.06
C ILE A 16 13.74 0.17 -7.20
N PHE A 17 12.52 0.68 -7.31
CA PHE A 17 12.12 1.71 -8.24
C PHE A 17 11.73 2.94 -7.45
N ASN A 18 12.38 4.06 -7.74
CA ASN A 18 12.07 5.34 -7.12
C ASN A 18 11.69 6.32 -8.24
N GLY A 19 10.50 6.90 -8.11
CA GLY A 19 10.03 8.00 -8.95
C GLY A 19 10.73 9.32 -8.64
N THR A 20 10.13 10.36 -9.17
CA THR A 20 10.52 11.76 -9.08
C THR A 20 9.43 12.53 -8.33
N PRO A 21 9.57 13.85 -8.12
CA PRO A 21 8.50 14.65 -7.52
C PRO A 21 7.34 15.01 -8.46
N GLY A 22 7.20 14.36 -9.62
CA GLY A 22 6.09 14.59 -10.53
C GLY A 22 5.47 13.27 -10.99
N ASP A 23 4.38 13.36 -11.75
CA ASP A 23 3.59 12.20 -12.16
C ASP A 23 4.41 11.11 -12.89
N ASP A 24 4.59 9.96 -12.25
CA ASP A 24 5.39 8.85 -12.73
C ASP A 24 4.57 7.61 -13.07
N SER A 25 5.10 6.79 -13.99
CA SER A 25 4.56 5.47 -14.31
C SER A 25 5.63 4.43 -14.10
N ILE A 26 5.50 3.67 -13.01
CA ILE A 26 6.49 2.70 -12.56
C ILE A 26 5.90 1.30 -12.66
N ILE A 27 6.66 0.41 -13.30
CA ILE A 27 6.30 -1.00 -13.45
C ILE A 27 7.44 -1.84 -12.90
N GLY A 28 7.14 -2.63 -11.88
CA GLY A 28 8.01 -3.64 -11.31
C GLY A 28 8.17 -4.85 -12.22
N SER A 29 8.70 -5.91 -11.65
CA SER A 29 9.22 -7.08 -12.33
C SER A 29 8.50 -8.35 -11.88
N ARG A 30 9.23 -9.46 -11.74
CA ARG A 30 8.66 -10.74 -11.34
C ARG A 30 9.08 -11.19 -9.93
N GLY A 31 9.97 -10.44 -9.30
CA GLY A 31 10.41 -10.67 -7.94
C GLY A 31 9.82 -9.63 -7.00
N ASP A 32 10.05 -9.85 -5.71
CA ASP A 32 9.56 -8.99 -4.63
C ASP A 32 10.15 -7.57 -4.70
N ASP A 33 9.47 -6.63 -5.33
CA ASP A 33 9.99 -5.30 -5.64
C ASP A 33 9.57 -4.24 -4.61
N ILE A 34 10.28 -3.12 -4.60
CA ILE A 34 9.93 -1.91 -3.83
C ILE A 34 9.73 -0.77 -4.82
N LEU A 35 8.54 -0.16 -4.83
CA LEU A 35 8.15 0.93 -5.72
C LEU A 35 7.75 2.14 -4.88
N ALA A 36 8.37 3.29 -5.13
CA ALA A 36 8.02 4.57 -4.51
C ALA A 36 7.72 5.61 -5.59
N GLY A 37 6.52 6.21 -5.57
CA GLY A 37 6.12 7.30 -6.47
C GLY A 37 6.75 8.64 -6.07
N ASN A 38 6.67 8.96 -4.78
CA ASN A 38 7.10 10.19 -4.11
C ASN A 38 6.05 11.30 -4.15
N ALA A 39 6.10 12.21 -5.11
CA ALA A 39 5.11 13.29 -5.18
C ALA A 39 4.60 13.40 -6.60
N GLY A 40 3.35 13.83 -6.78
CA GLY A 40 2.68 13.78 -8.07
C GLY A 40 1.60 12.71 -8.07
N ASN A 41 0.85 12.60 -9.17
CA ASN A 41 -0.17 11.56 -9.31
C ASN A 41 0.45 10.37 -10.05
N ASP A 42 0.85 9.38 -9.27
CA ASP A 42 1.68 8.28 -9.74
C ASP A 42 0.85 7.04 -10.10
N THR A 43 1.37 6.25 -11.04
CA THR A 43 0.84 4.93 -11.36
C THR A 43 1.90 3.87 -11.10
N LEU A 44 1.69 3.06 -10.06
CA LEU A 44 2.62 2.02 -9.61
C LEU A 44 2.04 0.63 -9.86
N ARG A 45 2.83 -0.26 -10.47
CA ARG A 45 2.45 -1.65 -10.69
C ARG A 45 3.54 -2.61 -10.25
N GLY A 46 3.31 -3.41 -9.20
CA GLY A 46 4.29 -4.35 -8.64
C GLY A 46 4.66 -5.47 -9.60
N GLY A 47 3.65 -6.21 -10.07
CA GLY A 47 3.83 -7.25 -11.08
C GLY A 47 3.57 -8.64 -10.52
N ARG A 48 4.63 -9.45 -10.36
CA ARG A 48 4.57 -10.71 -9.61
C ARG A 48 5.61 -10.62 -8.49
N GLY A 49 5.37 -11.36 -7.42
CA GLY A 49 6.23 -11.33 -6.25
C GLY A 49 5.51 -10.62 -5.12
N ASN A 50 6.11 -10.61 -3.93
CA ASN A 50 5.54 -9.88 -2.81
C ASN A 50 6.10 -8.46 -2.83
N ASP A 51 5.33 -7.53 -3.36
CA ASP A 51 5.78 -6.19 -3.67
C ASP A 51 5.43 -5.20 -2.54
N ASN A 52 6.21 -4.11 -2.43
CA ASN A 52 5.92 -2.98 -1.55
C ASN A 52 5.74 -1.71 -2.39
N LEU A 53 4.54 -1.18 -2.43
CA LEU A 53 4.16 0.00 -3.22
C LEU A 53 3.80 1.15 -2.28
N ASN A 54 4.45 2.30 -2.49
CA ASN A 54 4.16 3.56 -1.81
C ASN A 54 3.92 4.66 -2.85
N GLY A 55 2.69 5.19 -2.91
CA GLY A 55 2.33 6.29 -3.80
C GLY A 55 3.07 7.57 -3.40
N GLY A 56 2.80 8.05 -2.19
CA GLY A 56 3.42 9.24 -1.63
C GLY A 56 2.43 10.40 -1.60
N ASP A 57 2.83 11.60 -2.00
CA ASP A 57 1.96 12.77 -2.03
C ASP A 57 1.29 12.91 -3.40
N GLY A 58 -0.04 12.84 -3.47
CA GLY A 58 -0.80 13.00 -4.70
C GLY A 58 -1.99 12.06 -4.76
N ASN A 59 -2.68 12.00 -5.90
CA ASN A 59 -3.73 11.01 -6.10
C ASN A 59 -3.17 9.86 -6.93
N ASP A 60 -2.82 8.77 -6.27
CA ASP A 60 -2.04 7.69 -6.85
C ASP A 60 -2.90 6.49 -7.25
N SER A 61 -2.38 5.71 -8.18
CA SER A 61 -2.96 4.46 -8.65
C SER A 61 -1.99 3.31 -8.44
N LEU A 62 -2.25 2.48 -7.43
CA LEU A 62 -1.38 1.38 -7.05
C LEU A 62 -2.03 0.03 -7.38
N ARG A 63 -1.24 -0.86 -7.99
CA ARG A 63 -1.64 -2.24 -8.28
C ARG A 63 -0.53 -3.22 -7.91
N GLY A 64 -0.73 -4.01 -6.86
CA GLY A 64 0.21 -5.04 -6.40
C GLY A 64 0.46 -6.10 -7.47
N GLY A 65 -0.55 -6.94 -7.72
CA GLY A 65 -0.56 -7.86 -8.84
C GLY A 65 -0.77 -9.31 -8.44
N SER A 66 0.30 -10.04 -8.17
CA SER A 66 0.22 -11.45 -7.73
C SER A 66 1.33 -11.72 -6.75
N GLY A 67 0.99 -12.29 -5.61
CA GLY A 67 1.86 -12.32 -4.44
C GLY A 67 1.17 -11.61 -3.27
N ASP A 68 1.70 -11.77 -2.08
CA ASP A 68 1.18 -11.11 -0.88
C ASP A 68 1.78 -9.68 -0.86
N ASP A 69 1.05 -8.68 -1.36
CA ASP A 69 1.56 -7.32 -1.58
C ASP A 69 1.29 -6.37 -0.41
N PHE A 70 2.12 -5.33 -0.25
CA PHE A 70 1.93 -4.24 0.71
C PHE A 70 1.75 -2.90 -0.01
N LEU A 71 0.61 -2.26 0.16
CA LEU A 71 0.26 -1.03 -0.55
C LEU A 71 0.00 0.11 0.45
N THR A 72 0.65 1.25 0.26
CA THR A 72 0.38 2.52 0.95
C THR A 72 0.10 3.58 -0.10
N GLY A 73 -1.11 4.17 -0.07
CA GLY A 73 -1.46 5.27 -0.96
C GLY A 73 -0.59 6.49 -0.65
N GLY A 74 -0.71 6.99 0.58
CA GLY A 74 0.04 8.15 1.05
C GLY A 74 -0.93 9.31 1.25
N ALA A 75 -0.52 10.53 0.94
CA ALA A 75 -1.35 11.71 1.12
C ALA A 75 -2.14 12.01 -0.14
N GLY A 76 -3.47 12.00 -0.08
CA GLY A 76 -4.33 12.31 -1.22
C GLY A 76 -5.53 11.38 -1.29
N ILE A 77 -6.11 11.24 -2.49
CA ILE A 77 -7.19 10.29 -2.74
C ILE A 77 -6.64 9.22 -3.68
N ASP A 78 -6.27 8.08 -3.11
CA ASP A 78 -5.59 7.03 -3.84
C ASP A 78 -6.54 5.93 -4.28
N THR A 79 -6.15 5.20 -5.32
CA THR A 79 -6.82 3.99 -5.78
C THR A 79 -5.87 2.81 -5.64
N LEU A 80 -6.16 1.90 -4.71
CA LEU A 80 -5.32 0.76 -4.41
C LEU A 80 -6.01 -0.55 -4.85
N THR A 81 -5.26 -1.41 -5.51
CA THR A 81 -5.69 -2.73 -5.98
C THR A 81 -4.64 -3.75 -5.57
N GLY A 82 -4.99 -4.67 -4.69
CA GLY A 82 -4.05 -5.69 -4.19
C GLY A 82 -3.73 -6.70 -5.29
N GLY A 83 -4.78 -7.24 -5.92
CA GLY A 83 -4.67 -8.22 -6.98
C GLY A 83 -5.05 -9.62 -6.51
N ARG A 84 -4.11 -10.55 -6.58
CA ARG A 84 -4.32 -11.96 -6.16
C ARG A 84 -3.59 -12.19 -4.86
N ASP A 85 -3.95 -13.27 -4.18
CA ASP A 85 -3.32 -13.71 -2.93
C ASP A 85 -3.66 -12.77 -1.77
N ARG A 86 -2.85 -12.59 -0.73
CA ARG A 86 -3.28 -11.84 0.47
C ARG A 86 -2.55 -10.53 0.59
N ASP A 87 -3.29 -9.45 0.39
CA ASP A 87 -2.72 -8.13 0.30
C ASP A 87 -2.89 -7.36 1.62
N THR A 88 -1.98 -6.45 1.90
CA THR A 88 -2.04 -5.54 3.04
C THR A 88 -2.11 -4.10 2.56
N PHE A 89 -3.21 -3.43 2.88
CA PHE A 89 -3.39 -2.00 2.62
C PHE A 89 -3.10 -1.25 3.90
N PHE A 90 -2.10 -0.37 3.85
CA PHE A 90 -1.67 0.45 4.97
C PHE A 90 -2.05 1.91 4.77
N PHE A 91 -2.79 2.44 5.72
CA PHE A 91 -3.19 3.84 5.76
C PHE A 91 -2.37 4.53 6.85
N SER A 92 -1.32 5.23 6.42
CA SER A 92 -0.51 6.10 7.29
C SER A 92 -1.01 7.54 7.32
N ASP A 93 -1.86 7.90 6.37
CA ASP A 93 -2.29 9.28 6.24
C ASP A 93 -3.17 9.64 7.43
N SER A 94 -2.71 10.59 8.24
CA SER A 94 -3.59 11.19 9.23
C SER A 94 -4.73 11.81 8.45
N PRO A 95 -5.99 11.40 8.64
CA PRO A 95 -7.12 12.02 7.93
C PRO A 95 -7.28 13.53 8.24
N PHE A 96 -6.38 14.10 9.05
CA PHE A 96 -6.35 15.46 9.52
C PHE A 96 -4.90 15.98 9.68
N PRO A 97 -4.46 16.93 8.84
CA PRO A 97 -3.34 17.79 9.17
C PRO A 97 -3.76 18.64 10.39
N GLY A 98 -3.31 18.28 11.59
CA GLY A 98 -3.65 19.01 12.83
C GLY A 98 -4.43 18.22 13.90
N GLY A 99 -4.57 16.90 13.75
CA GLY A 99 -5.23 16.03 14.72
C GLY A 99 -6.72 15.85 14.47
N ILE A 100 -7.26 14.72 14.94
CA ILE A 100 -8.66 14.30 14.82
C ILE A 100 -9.60 15.41 15.33
N PRO A 101 -10.42 16.06 14.48
CA PRO A 101 -11.60 16.77 14.94
C PRO A 101 -12.42 15.76 15.73
N ALA A 102 -12.77 16.14 16.96
CA ALA A 102 -13.53 15.31 17.87
C ALA A 102 -14.66 14.59 17.11
N PRO A 103 -14.83 13.27 17.30
CA PRO A 103 -15.85 12.53 16.57
C PRO A 103 -17.19 13.25 16.74
N GLY A 104 -17.85 13.53 15.62
CA GLY A 104 -19.27 13.90 15.66
C GLY A 104 -20.01 12.84 16.49
N ALA A 105 -21.09 13.23 17.17
CA ALA A 105 -21.78 12.53 18.26
C ALA A 105 -22.14 11.02 18.06
N ASN A 106 -21.81 10.44 16.91
CA ASN A 106 -22.02 9.05 16.53
C ASN A 106 -20.72 8.22 16.43
N GLY A 107 -19.55 8.76 16.78
CA GLY A 107 -18.29 8.00 16.77
C GLY A 107 -17.73 7.67 15.38
N ILE A 108 -18.28 8.27 14.32
CA ILE A 108 -17.83 8.03 12.94
C ILE A 108 -16.92 9.19 12.52
N ALA A 109 -15.62 8.92 12.38
CA ALA A 109 -14.70 9.82 11.70
C ALA A 109 -14.98 9.73 10.19
N VAL A 110 -15.44 10.82 9.59
CA VAL A 110 -15.53 10.94 8.13
C VAL A 110 -14.15 11.33 7.63
N LEU A 111 -13.49 10.43 6.90
CA LEU A 111 -12.20 10.68 6.25
C LEU A 111 -12.45 11.68 5.12
N ASN A 112 -11.85 12.87 5.20
CA ASN A 112 -12.06 13.92 4.18
C ASN A 112 -11.28 13.67 2.87
N GLN A 113 -10.47 12.62 2.81
CA GLN A 113 -9.78 12.11 1.63
C GLN A 113 -9.77 10.57 1.73
N PRO A 114 -10.88 9.88 1.38
CA PRO A 114 -10.93 8.44 1.48
C PRO A 114 -10.27 7.82 0.26
N ASP A 115 -9.22 7.04 0.50
CA ASP A 115 -8.69 6.12 -0.50
C ASP A 115 -9.74 5.08 -0.90
N ILE A 116 -9.56 4.54 -2.11
CA ILE A 116 -10.45 3.57 -2.74
C ILE A 116 -9.71 2.25 -2.86
N LEU A 117 -10.20 1.22 -2.17
CA LEU A 117 -9.78 -0.17 -2.40
C LEU A 117 -10.70 -0.81 -3.42
N THR A 118 -10.14 -1.29 -4.54
CA THR A 118 -10.98 -1.76 -5.66
C THR A 118 -11.32 -3.25 -5.59
N ASP A 119 -10.56 -4.06 -4.85
CA ASP A 119 -10.66 -5.51 -4.86
C ASP A 119 -10.48 -6.20 -3.49
N PHE A 120 -10.73 -5.49 -2.39
CA PHE A 120 -10.57 -6.03 -1.04
C PHE A 120 -11.42 -7.29 -0.81
N ARG A 121 -10.76 -8.40 -0.45
CA ARG A 121 -11.36 -9.72 -0.17
C ARG A 121 -11.33 -10.02 1.34
N ILE A 122 -12.50 -10.07 1.96
CA ILE A 122 -12.64 -10.41 3.39
C ILE A 122 -12.06 -11.82 3.67
N GLY A 123 -11.18 -11.90 4.66
CA GLY A 123 -10.55 -13.16 5.08
C GLY A 123 -9.28 -13.53 4.29
N GLU A 124 -8.97 -12.80 3.23
CA GLU A 124 -7.71 -12.90 2.50
C GLU A 124 -6.86 -11.65 2.74
N ASP A 125 -7.44 -10.47 2.50
CA ASP A 125 -6.74 -9.20 2.58
C ASP A 125 -6.82 -8.57 3.99
N LYS A 126 -5.90 -7.65 4.26
CA LYS A 126 -5.74 -6.98 5.55
C LYS A 126 -5.74 -5.46 5.39
N LEU A 127 -6.45 -4.80 6.29
CA LEU A 127 -6.33 -3.35 6.51
C LEU A 127 -5.44 -3.11 7.72
N LEU A 128 -4.45 -2.24 7.54
CA LEU A 128 -3.61 -1.73 8.62
C LEU A 128 -3.74 -0.22 8.66
N PHE A 129 -3.83 0.30 9.88
CA PHE A 129 -3.83 1.72 10.16
C PHE A 129 -2.71 1.99 11.15
N ASP A 130 -2.05 3.15 11.07
CA ASP A 130 -1.08 3.53 12.08
C ASP A 130 -1.74 3.54 13.48
N ALA A 131 -1.13 2.82 14.42
CA ALA A 131 -1.65 2.59 15.77
C ALA A 131 -1.86 3.89 16.57
N GLY A 132 -1.25 5.00 16.14
CA GLY A 132 -1.44 6.32 16.74
C GLY A 132 -2.73 7.03 16.34
N GLN A 133 -3.44 6.60 15.29
CA GLN A 133 -4.49 7.42 14.66
C GLN A 133 -5.92 7.00 14.96
N LEU A 134 -6.16 5.75 15.35
CA LEU A 134 -7.52 5.24 15.39
C LEU A 134 -8.18 5.26 16.76
N GLY A 135 -7.45 5.19 17.87
CA GLY A 135 -8.07 5.04 19.19
C GLY A 135 -9.07 3.87 19.28
N LEU A 136 -9.05 2.97 18.30
CA LEU A 136 -9.95 1.84 18.17
C LEU A 136 -9.37 0.71 19.03
N GLU A 137 -10.14 0.28 20.01
CA GLU A 137 -9.78 -0.89 20.80
C GLU A 137 -9.87 -2.13 19.91
N SER A 138 -9.16 -3.20 20.27
CA SER A 138 -9.07 -4.44 19.47
C SER A 138 -10.43 -5.09 19.16
N ASP A 139 -11.51 -4.63 19.79
CA ASP A 139 -12.89 -5.07 19.57
C ASP A 139 -13.63 -4.31 18.46
N ASP A 140 -13.15 -3.14 18.03
CA ASP A 140 -13.80 -2.30 16.99
C ASP A 140 -13.53 -2.79 15.56
N LEU A 141 -12.56 -3.68 15.37
CA LEU A 141 -12.20 -4.27 14.07
C LEU A 141 -12.87 -5.63 13.81
N ARG A 142 -13.83 -6.04 14.65
CA ARG A 142 -14.63 -7.23 14.39
C ARG A 142 -15.63 -6.91 13.28
N PHE A 143 -15.26 -7.22 12.04
CA PHE A 143 -16.27 -7.49 11.01
C PHE A 143 -17.25 -8.49 11.60
N GLN A 144 -18.49 -8.06 11.83
CA GLN A 144 -19.54 -8.94 12.32
C GLN A 144 -19.71 -10.07 11.29
N GLN A 145 -19.15 -11.22 11.63
CA GLN A 145 -19.47 -12.49 10.99
C GLN A 145 -20.97 -12.69 11.20
N GLY A 146 -21.74 -12.58 10.12
CA GLY A 146 -23.08 -13.14 10.03
C GLY A 146 -23.02 -14.62 9.71
#